data_AF-A0A937PWF2-F1
#
_entry.id   AF-A0A937PWF2-F1
#
_cell.length_a   1.000
_cell.length_b   1.000
_cell.length_c   1.000
_cell.angle_alpha   90.00
_cell.angle_beta   90.00
_cell.angle_gamma   90.00
#
_symmetry.space_group_name_H-M   'P 1'
#
loop_
_entity.id
_entity.type
_entity.pdbx_description
1 polymer ?
#
loop_
_entity_poly.entity_id
_entity_poly.type
_entity_poly.pdbx_seq_one_letter_code
_entity_poly.pdbx_strand_id
1 'polypeptide(L)'
;MELRRAVLFLAMGALLTLAVAPCQSAEKPKEEEKKQEDKKKDEGDIWTEGDRTEPGRRRFQLTNEEIGRIMKWVKDKNPGKLKELEELRKNKEEADKFTNKLREYATEEFDKVVRERFDKYRQRRQQAFLEWLKKEYAWEAKELEKIKTKDPNLYNKKFDLAWEKYRRIYEAWRWNPELGKVLKQDMALKHRRDELVGKLKKEKDDKKKKELAHHLWEVVADRFDLIVRRKQIAYDHLLKRLEELQKRINEQKNEIKKWRDNKFKEDAMKERIKDLLEGIPKFKWN
;
A
#
# COMPACT_ATOMS: atom_id res chain seq x y z
N MET A 1 -3.39 -37.05 57.96
CA MET A 1 -3.51 -36.46 56.60
C MET A 1 -2.10 -36.37 56.03
N GLU A 2 -1.44 -37.49 55.76
CA GLU A 2 -1.58 -38.31 54.53
C GLU A 2 -1.25 -37.48 53.28
N LEU A 3 0.00 -37.48 52.81
CA LEU A 3 0.62 -38.44 51.87
C LEU A 3 0.36 -38.13 50.38
N ARG A 4 1.49 -37.99 49.64
CA ARG A 4 1.76 -38.16 48.18
C ARG A 4 2.18 -36.86 47.51
N ARG A 5 3.48 -36.56 47.34
CA ARG A 5 4.58 -37.21 46.56
C ARG A 5 4.40 -37.17 45.04
N ALA A 6 5.46 -36.67 44.41
CA ALA A 6 5.81 -36.60 43.00
C ALA A 6 5.86 -37.96 42.27
N VAL A 7 5.55 -37.96 40.96
CA VAL A 7 5.76 -39.00 39.93
C VAL A 7 5.47 -38.30 38.58
N LEU A 8 6.18 -38.39 37.44
CA LEU A 8 7.49 -38.90 37.04
C LEU A 8 7.77 -38.28 35.65
N PHE A 9 9.03 -37.93 35.37
CA PHE A 9 9.56 -37.81 34.01
C PHE A 9 9.64 -39.21 33.36
N LEU A 10 9.44 -39.30 32.04
CA LEU A 10 10.11 -40.17 31.06
C LEU A 10 9.13 -40.80 30.05
N ALA A 11 9.28 -40.41 28.78
CA ALA A 11 9.15 -41.31 27.65
C ALA A 11 10.13 -40.87 26.56
N MET A 12 11.36 -41.36 26.68
CA MET A 12 12.29 -41.46 25.56
C MET A 12 11.84 -42.60 24.62
N GLY A 13 12.14 -42.44 23.33
CA GLY A 13 12.63 -43.54 22.52
C GLY A 13 11.64 -44.17 21.55
N ALA A 14 11.49 -43.56 20.38
CA ALA A 14 11.24 -44.30 19.15
C ALA A 14 12.40 -44.02 18.20
N LEU A 15 13.44 -44.86 18.31
CA LEU A 15 14.49 -45.03 17.31
C LEU A 15 13.87 -45.73 16.10
N LEU A 16 13.58 -44.98 15.05
CA LEU A 16 13.36 -45.54 13.71
C LEU A 16 14.64 -45.36 12.90
N THR A 17 15.48 -46.40 12.98
CA THR A 17 16.57 -46.66 12.03
C THR A 17 15.97 -47.07 10.69
N LEU A 18 15.95 -46.16 9.72
CA LEU A 18 15.80 -46.51 8.31
C LEU A 18 17.17 -46.47 7.64
N ALA A 19 17.51 -47.62 7.05
CA ALA A 19 18.76 -47.92 6.39
C ALA A 19 19.08 -46.93 5.25
N VAL A 20 20.29 -46.37 5.28
CA VAL A 20 20.89 -45.70 4.13
C VAL A 20 21.65 -46.76 3.33
N ALA A 21 21.14 -47.10 2.15
CA ALA A 21 21.93 -47.77 1.12
C ALA A 21 22.89 -46.76 0.46
N PRO A 22 24.11 -47.16 0.06
CA PRO A 22 25.07 -46.26 -0.56
C PRO A 22 24.93 -46.20 -2.09
N CYS A 23 25.42 -45.08 -2.64
CA CYS A 23 25.77 -44.82 -4.04
C CYS A 23 24.62 -44.63 -5.05
N GLN A 24 24.53 -43.43 -5.63
CA GLN A 24 25.21 -43.13 -6.90
C GLN A 24 25.15 -41.62 -7.23
N SER A 25 26.30 -41.10 -7.63
CA SER A 25 26.54 -39.77 -8.17
C SER A 25 26.03 -39.64 -9.62
N ALA A 26 25.27 -38.59 -9.93
CA ALA A 26 25.20 -38.00 -11.27
C ALA A 26 24.64 -36.56 -11.23
N GLU A 27 25.50 -35.60 -11.57
CA GLU A 27 25.23 -34.41 -12.42
C GLU A 27 24.18 -33.34 -12.01
N LYS A 28 24.70 -32.27 -11.35
CA LYS A 28 24.45 -30.79 -11.42
C LYS A 28 23.09 -30.24 -11.96
N PRO A 29 22.54 -29.17 -11.32
CA PRO A 29 23.06 -27.80 -11.55
C PRO A 29 23.20 -26.91 -10.30
N LYS A 30 24.38 -26.28 -10.18
CA LYS A 30 24.79 -25.27 -9.18
C LYS A 30 24.15 -23.87 -9.37
N GLU A 31 22.95 -23.78 -9.95
CA GLU A 31 22.27 -22.49 -10.19
C GLU A 31 21.12 -22.19 -9.23
N GLU A 32 20.60 -23.19 -8.51
CA GLU A 32 19.49 -22.99 -7.58
C GLU A 32 19.94 -22.58 -6.17
N GLU A 33 21.13 -22.99 -5.72
CA GLU A 33 21.66 -22.60 -4.40
C GLU A 33 22.03 -21.10 -4.32
N LYS A 34 22.44 -20.47 -5.43
CA LYS A 34 22.68 -19.01 -5.45
C LYS A 34 21.41 -18.17 -5.39
N LYS A 35 20.25 -18.71 -5.78
CA LYS A 35 18.96 -17.99 -5.68
C LYS A 35 18.28 -18.16 -4.31
N GLN A 36 18.73 -19.11 -3.49
CA GLN A 36 18.23 -19.28 -2.12
C GLN A 36 18.98 -18.45 -1.08
N GLU A 37 20.26 -18.11 -1.30
CA GLU A 37 20.99 -17.20 -0.40
C GLU A 37 20.55 -15.74 -0.52
N ASP A 38 20.09 -15.30 -1.70
CA ASP A 38 19.58 -13.93 -1.88
C ASP A 38 18.16 -13.72 -1.33
N LYS A 39 17.42 -14.79 -1.00
CA LYS A 39 16.06 -14.69 -0.43
C LYS A 39 16.01 -14.74 1.11
N LYS A 40 17.10 -15.06 1.80
CA LYS A 40 17.14 -15.15 3.27
C LYS A 40 17.55 -13.85 3.99
N LYS A 41 17.85 -12.76 3.27
CA LYS A 41 18.30 -11.49 3.89
C LYS A 41 17.18 -10.52 4.30
N ASP A 42 15.92 -10.78 3.96
CA ASP A 42 14.84 -9.81 4.20
C ASP A 42 14.06 -10.01 5.51
N GLU A 43 14.34 -11.04 6.32
CA GLU A 43 13.56 -11.31 7.55
C GLU A 43 14.16 -10.79 8.86
N GLY A 44 15.35 -10.18 8.88
CA GLY A 44 16.09 -10.01 10.14
C GLY A 44 16.58 -8.63 10.53
N ASP A 45 16.80 -7.71 9.59
CA ASP A 45 17.39 -6.42 9.96
C ASP A 45 16.31 -5.41 10.34
N ILE A 46 16.23 -5.11 11.64
CA ILE A 46 15.32 -4.09 12.20
C ILE A 46 15.61 -2.69 11.62
N TRP A 47 16.80 -2.52 11.03
CA TRP A 47 17.26 -1.28 10.42
C TRP A 47 16.98 -1.21 8.92
N THR A 48 16.62 -2.31 8.25
CA THR A 48 16.21 -2.26 6.84
C THR A 48 14.86 -1.58 6.73
N GLU A 49 14.80 -0.59 5.84
CA GLU A 49 13.57 0.07 5.47
C GLU A 49 12.70 -0.89 4.62
N GLY A 50 12.04 -1.84 5.28
CA GLY A 50 11.09 -2.74 4.64
C GLY A 50 9.90 -1.98 4.07
N ASP A 51 10.02 -1.52 2.83
CA ASP A 51 9.00 -0.78 2.09
C ASP A 51 8.73 -1.47 0.75
N ARG A 52 7.78 -2.40 0.71
CA ARG A 52 7.05 -2.73 -0.53
C ARG A 52 5.58 -2.98 -0.23
N THR A 53 4.89 -1.96 0.27
CA THR A 53 3.45 -1.87 0.06
C THR A 53 3.21 -0.71 -0.89
N GLU A 54 3.56 -0.90 -2.16
CA GLU A 54 3.01 -0.04 -3.21
C GLU A 54 1.48 -0.18 -3.14
N PRO A 55 0.72 0.90 -2.94
CA PRO A 55 -0.72 0.84 -3.04
C PRO A 55 -1.04 0.34 -4.45
N GLY A 56 -1.60 -0.86 -4.53
CA GLY A 56 -1.93 -1.50 -5.81
C GLY A 56 -2.65 -0.52 -6.71
N ARG A 57 -2.24 -0.46 -7.99
CA ARG A 57 -2.85 0.37 -9.03
C ARG A 57 -4.34 0.05 -9.09
N ARG A 58 -5.18 0.81 -8.37
CA ARG A 58 -6.63 0.69 -8.48
C ARG A 58 -7.00 1.02 -9.92
N ARG A 59 -7.79 0.14 -10.55
CA ARG A 59 -8.38 0.44 -11.88
C ARG A 59 -9.24 1.69 -11.72
N PHE A 60 -8.97 2.71 -12.53
CA PHE A 60 -9.73 3.95 -12.52
C PHE A 60 -11.06 3.73 -13.24
N GLN A 61 -12.18 4.05 -12.58
CA GLN A 61 -13.49 4.15 -13.23
C GLN A 61 -13.68 5.59 -13.73
N LEU A 62 -14.12 5.74 -14.99
CA LEU A 62 -14.44 7.05 -15.57
C LEU A 62 -15.71 7.63 -14.94
N THR A 63 -15.76 8.95 -14.82
CA THR A 63 -16.97 9.68 -14.42
C THR A 63 -17.96 9.82 -15.59
N ASN A 64 -19.23 10.07 -15.30
CA ASN A 64 -20.26 10.24 -16.34
C ASN A 64 -19.96 11.41 -17.30
N GLU A 65 -19.31 12.47 -16.81
CA GLU A 65 -18.90 13.62 -17.62
C GLU A 65 -17.76 13.26 -18.57
N GLU A 66 -16.75 12.53 -18.07
CA GLU A 66 -15.63 12.01 -18.87
C GLU A 66 -16.13 11.06 -19.97
N ILE A 67 -17.07 10.16 -19.63
CA ILE A 67 -17.73 9.27 -20.59
C ILE A 67 -18.50 10.10 -21.63
N GLY A 68 -19.22 11.15 -21.21
CA GLY A 68 -19.96 12.03 -22.12
C GLY A 68 -19.06 12.74 -23.14
N ARG A 69 -17.88 13.20 -22.71
CA ARG A 69 -16.87 13.82 -23.58
C ARG A 69 -16.31 12.82 -24.60
N ILE A 70 -15.99 11.61 -24.16
CA ILE A 70 -15.48 10.54 -25.04
C ILE A 70 -16.57 10.12 -26.05
N MET A 71 -17.81 9.96 -25.61
CA MET A 71 -18.94 9.62 -26.48
C MET A 71 -19.21 10.71 -27.54
N LYS A 72 -19.07 11.99 -27.19
CA LYS A 72 -19.18 13.09 -28.16
C LYS A 72 -18.09 13.00 -29.22
N TRP A 73 -16.86 12.71 -28.82
CA TRP A 73 -15.76 12.48 -29.77
C TRP A 73 -16.02 11.28 -30.69
N VAL A 74 -16.54 10.16 -30.14
CA VAL A 74 -16.90 8.98 -30.95
C VAL A 74 -18.04 9.31 -31.93
N LYS A 75 -19.03 10.12 -31.51
CA LYS A 75 -20.09 10.59 -32.40
C LYS A 75 -19.54 11.33 -33.61
N ASP A 76 -18.55 12.19 -33.39
CA ASP A 76 -17.97 13.04 -34.44
C ASP A 76 -17.02 12.27 -35.37
N LYS A 77 -16.33 11.22 -34.86
CA LYS A 77 -15.33 10.45 -35.62
C LYS A 77 -15.84 9.14 -36.20
N ASN A 78 -16.71 8.44 -35.49
CA ASN A 78 -17.22 7.10 -35.82
C ASN A 78 -18.69 6.94 -35.37
N PRO A 79 -19.65 7.58 -36.06
CA PRO A 79 -21.06 7.55 -35.67
C PRO A 79 -21.67 6.15 -35.69
N GLY A 80 -21.17 5.23 -36.53
CA GLY A 80 -21.62 3.84 -36.56
C GLY A 80 -21.32 3.07 -35.27
N LYS A 81 -20.17 3.34 -34.64
CA LYS A 81 -19.74 2.71 -33.39
C LYS A 81 -20.41 3.32 -32.15
N LEU A 82 -20.98 4.52 -32.27
CA LEU A 82 -21.72 5.18 -31.20
C LEU A 82 -22.96 4.39 -30.79
N LYS A 83 -23.70 3.83 -31.75
CA LYS A 83 -24.92 3.06 -31.49
C LYS A 83 -24.63 1.81 -30.65
N GLU A 84 -23.55 1.09 -30.99
CA GLU A 84 -23.06 -0.06 -30.21
C GLU A 84 -22.69 0.37 -28.77
N LEU A 85 -22.02 1.51 -28.60
CA LEU A 85 -21.69 2.04 -27.27
C LEU A 85 -22.93 2.51 -26.48
N GLU A 86 -23.95 3.07 -27.13
CA GLU A 86 -25.20 3.49 -26.48
C GLU A 86 -26.02 2.30 -26.00
N GLU A 87 -26.05 1.21 -26.76
CA GLU A 87 -26.67 -0.07 -26.36
C GLU A 87 -25.91 -0.68 -25.17
N LEU A 88 -24.58 -0.76 -25.25
CA LEU A 88 -23.74 -1.24 -24.16
C LEU A 88 -23.86 -0.38 -22.89
N ARG A 89 -24.10 0.93 -23.03
CA ARG A 89 -24.29 1.84 -21.88
C ARG A 89 -25.62 1.63 -21.15
N LYS A 90 -26.69 1.22 -21.87
CA LYS A 90 -27.99 0.88 -21.27
C LYS A 90 -27.91 -0.43 -20.49
N ASN A 91 -27.04 -1.35 -20.91
CA ASN A 91 -26.82 -2.64 -20.27
C ASN A 91 -25.79 -2.52 -19.12
N LYS A 92 -26.23 -2.24 -17.89
CA LYS A 92 -25.34 -2.20 -16.71
C LYS A 92 -24.52 -3.48 -16.47
N GLU A 93 -24.97 -4.64 -16.94
CA GLU A 93 -24.23 -5.92 -16.87
C GLU A 93 -23.03 -5.97 -17.81
N GLU A 94 -23.01 -5.11 -18.82
CA GLU A 94 -21.95 -5.00 -19.80
C GLU A 94 -21.05 -3.78 -19.54
N ALA A 95 -21.07 -3.21 -18.33
CA ALA A 95 -20.28 -2.02 -17.99
C ALA A 95 -18.78 -2.20 -18.25
N ASP A 96 -18.24 -3.39 -18.01
CA ASP A 96 -16.84 -3.71 -18.32
C ASP A 96 -16.60 -3.82 -19.82
N LYS A 97 -17.53 -4.42 -20.57
CA LYS A 97 -17.48 -4.49 -22.04
C LYS A 97 -17.62 -3.11 -22.66
N PHE A 98 -18.52 -2.26 -22.15
CA PHE A 98 -18.68 -0.86 -22.51
C PHE A 98 -17.37 -0.11 -22.31
N THR A 99 -16.74 -0.25 -21.14
CA THR A 99 -15.46 0.44 -20.85
C THR A 99 -14.35 -0.03 -21.78
N ASN A 100 -14.27 -1.33 -22.06
CA ASN A 100 -13.29 -1.89 -22.99
C ASN A 100 -13.53 -1.41 -24.44
N LYS A 101 -14.79 -1.42 -24.90
CA LYS A 101 -15.17 -0.94 -26.23
C LYS A 101 -15.01 0.57 -26.39
N LEU A 102 -15.31 1.34 -25.35
CA LEU A 102 -15.06 2.78 -25.29
C LEU A 102 -13.56 3.07 -25.45
N ARG A 103 -12.70 2.27 -24.80
CA ARG A 103 -11.24 2.39 -24.93
C ARG A 103 -10.72 1.99 -26.31
N GLU A 104 -11.31 0.97 -26.92
CA GLU A 104 -10.97 0.50 -28.27
C GLU A 104 -11.38 1.53 -29.34
N TYR A 105 -12.59 2.09 -29.22
CA TYR A 105 -13.16 2.98 -30.24
C TYR A 105 -12.74 4.43 -30.10
N ALA A 106 -12.27 4.82 -28.91
CA ALA A 106 -11.89 6.20 -28.59
C ALA A 106 -10.51 6.29 -27.93
N THR A 107 -9.55 5.47 -28.34
CA THR A 107 -8.24 5.39 -27.68
C THR A 107 -7.58 6.75 -27.48
N GLU A 108 -7.61 7.63 -28.50
CA GLU A 108 -6.99 8.97 -28.43
C GLU A 108 -7.65 9.89 -27.38
N GLU A 109 -8.98 10.07 -27.43
CA GLU A 109 -9.68 10.95 -26.47
C GLU A 109 -9.76 10.29 -25.09
N PHE A 110 -9.85 8.96 -25.01
CA PHE A 110 -9.77 8.22 -23.76
C PHE A 110 -8.41 8.44 -23.09
N ASP A 111 -7.31 8.28 -23.81
CA ASP A 111 -5.97 8.52 -23.29
C ASP A 111 -5.78 9.98 -22.89
N LYS A 112 -6.35 10.93 -23.64
CA LYS A 112 -6.33 12.36 -23.29
C LYS A 112 -7.06 12.63 -21.98
N VAL A 113 -8.28 12.12 -21.82
CA VAL A 113 -9.06 12.26 -20.58
C VAL A 113 -8.34 11.62 -19.40
N VAL A 114 -7.77 10.43 -19.59
CA VAL A 114 -6.98 9.74 -18.57
C VAL A 114 -5.75 10.56 -18.18
N ARG A 115 -4.99 11.10 -19.16
CA ARG A 115 -3.84 11.99 -18.92
C ARG A 115 -4.26 13.24 -18.15
N GLU A 116 -5.29 13.95 -18.59
CA GLU A 116 -5.82 15.15 -17.91
C GLU A 116 -6.18 14.86 -16.44
N ARG A 117 -6.81 13.70 -16.17
CA ARG A 117 -7.14 13.27 -14.81
C ARG A 117 -5.90 12.95 -13.98
N PHE A 118 -4.92 12.24 -14.55
CA PHE A 118 -3.65 11.96 -13.88
C PHE A 118 -2.90 13.25 -13.58
N ASP A 119 -2.90 14.21 -14.50
CA ASP A 119 -2.24 15.50 -14.32
C ASP A 119 -2.94 16.31 -13.22
N LYS A 120 -4.27 16.37 -13.21
CA LYS A 120 -5.04 16.98 -12.10
C LYS A 120 -4.74 16.32 -10.76
N TYR A 121 -4.70 14.99 -10.71
CA TYR A 121 -4.36 14.24 -9.50
C TYR A 121 -2.93 14.53 -9.04
N ARG A 122 -1.97 14.55 -9.98
CA ARG A 122 -0.57 14.88 -9.74
C ARG A 122 -0.43 16.30 -9.20
N GLN A 123 -1.07 17.28 -9.83
CA GLN A 123 -1.08 18.68 -9.40
C GLN A 123 -1.66 18.83 -7.99
N ARG A 124 -2.82 18.21 -7.70
CA ARG A 124 -3.42 18.23 -6.36
C ARG A 124 -2.49 17.61 -5.32
N ARG A 125 -1.85 16.48 -5.63
CA ARG A 125 -0.88 15.85 -4.72
C ARG A 125 0.35 16.71 -4.49
N GLN A 126 0.86 17.34 -5.55
CA GLN A 126 2.00 18.25 -5.50
C GLN A 126 1.67 19.47 -4.65
N GLN A 127 0.50 20.08 -4.83
CA GLN A 127 0.04 21.21 -4.00
C GLN A 127 -0.09 20.81 -2.54
N ALA A 128 -0.79 19.73 -2.23
CA ALA A 128 -0.95 19.24 -0.86
C ALA A 128 0.39 18.90 -0.20
N PHE A 129 1.36 18.40 -0.97
CA PHE A 129 2.72 18.17 -0.48
C PHE A 129 3.46 19.47 -0.20
N LEU A 130 3.37 20.47 -1.09
CA LEU A 130 3.99 21.78 -0.87
C LEU A 130 3.40 22.50 0.35
N GLU A 131 2.09 22.40 0.57
CA GLU A 131 1.43 22.94 1.77
C GLU A 131 1.92 22.25 3.04
N TRP A 132 2.00 20.92 3.01
CA TRP A 132 2.58 20.15 4.11
C TRP A 132 4.05 20.50 4.35
N LEU A 133 4.85 20.65 3.28
CA LEU A 133 6.26 21.02 3.36
C LEU A 133 6.42 22.42 3.97
N LYS A 134 5.58 23.39 3.60
CA LYS A 134 5.58 24.73 4.22
C LYS A 134 5.36 24.68 5.73
N LYS A 135 4.47 23.80 6.19
CA LYS A 135 4.14 23.65 7.60
C LYS A 135 5.24 22.94 8.39
N GLU A 136 5.75 21.84 7.86
CA GLU A 136 6.66 20.95 8.59
C GLU A 136 8.15 21.27 8.37
N TYR A 137 8.49 21.88 7.23
CA TYR A 137 9.83 22.11 6.67
C TYR A 137 9.88 23.48 5.97
N ALA A 138 9.59 24.54 6.72
CA ALA A 138 9.40 25.88 6.18
C ALA A 138 10.62 26.42 5.41
N TRP A 139 11.84 26.01 5.78
CA TRP A 139 13.06 26.48 5.11
C TRP A 139 13.20 25.87 3.70
N GLU A 140 13.00 24.55 3.54
CA GLU A 140 12.99 23.91 2.22
C GLU A 140 11.88 24.46 1.33
N ALA A 141 10.71 24.70 1.89
CA ALA A 141 9.61 25.29 1.13
C ALA A 141 9.98 26.68 0.59
N LYS A 142 10.62 27.53 1.42
CA LYS A 142 11.10 28.86 1.00
C LYS A 142 12.19 28.76 -0.06
N GLU A 143 13.09 27.79 0.03
CA GLU A 143 14.09 27.56 -1.03
C GLU A 143 13.45 27.18 -2.35
N LEU A 144 12.51 26.24 -2.34
CA LEU A 144 11.79 25.83 -3.54
C LEU A 144 11.04 27.00 -4.18
N GLU A 145 10.42 27.87 -3.38
CA GLU A 145 9.75 29.07 -3.89
C GLU A 145 10.72 30.05 -4.56
N LYS A 146 11.91 30.27 -3.97
CA LYS A 146 12.96 31.12 -4.57
C LYS A 146 13.49 30.56 -5.89
N ILE A 147 13.58 29.24 -6.03
CA ILE A 147 14.06 28.59 -7.25
C ILE A 147 12.99 28.61 -8.33
N LYS A 148 11.72 28.45 -7.95
CA LYS A 148 10.57 28.46 -8.87
C LYS A 148 10.52 29.73 -9.74
N THR A 149 10.89 30.88 -9.19
CA THR A 149 10.89 32.16 -9.93
C THR A 149 12.14 32.38 -10.77
N LYS A 150 13.25 31.73 -10.45
CA LYS A 150 14.56 31.94 -11.11
C LYS A 150 14.83 30.92 -12.23
N ASP A 151 14.54 29.65 -11.99
CA ASP A 151 14.83 28.57 -12.93
C ASP A 151 13.81 27.41 -12.77
N PRO A 152 12.85 27.28 -13.70
CA PRO A 152 11.86 26.21 -13.69
C PRO A 152 12.46 24.79 -13.79
N ASN A 153 13.57 24.61 -14.50
CA ASN A 153 14.19 23.29 -14.66
C ASN A 153 14.89 22.86 -13.38
N LEU A 154 15.61 23.79 -12.75
CA LEU A 154 16.22 23.54 -11.44
C LEU A 154 15.16 23.34 -10.36
N TYR A 155 14.03 24.06 -10.44
CA TYR A 155 12.89 23.86 -9.55
C TYR A 155 12.37 22.43 -9.60
N ASN A 156 12.11 21.89 -10.79
CA ASN A 156 11.61 20.52 -10.92
C ASN A 156 12.59 19.50 -10.31
N LYS A 157 13.88 19.61 -10.62
CA LYS A 157 14.91 18.73 -10.02
C LYS A 157 14.93 18.81 -8.49
N LYS A 158 14.88 20.02 -7.93
CA LYS A 158 14.88 20.23 -6.47
C LYS A 158 13.58 19.76 -5.83
N PHE A 159 12.46 19.94 -6.50
CA PHE A 159 11.18 19.42 -6.07
C PHE A 159 11.20 17.89 -6.03
N ASP A 160 11.73 17.23 -7.05
CA ASP A 160 11.84 15.77 -7.11
C ASP A 160 12.72 15.24 -5.97
N LEU A 161 13.86 15.88 -5.70
CA LEU A 161 14.71 15.53 -4.56
C LEU A 161 13.99 15.74 -3.21
N ALA A 162 13.25 16.83 -3.05
CA ALA A 162 12.46 17.07 -1.85
C ALA A 162 11.34 16.03 -1.70
N TRP A 163 10.70 15.66 -2.80
CA TRP A 163 9.70 14.61 -2.85
C TRP A 163 10.31 13.28 -2.45
N GLU A 164 11.38 12.82 -3.07
CA GLU A 164 12.06 11.57 -2.71
C GLU A 164 12.45 11.53 -1.23
N LYS A 165 13.01 12.63 -0.71
CA LYS A 165 13.41 12.75 0.69
C LYS A 165 12.22 12.65 1.64
N TYR A 166 11.14 13.38 1.37
CA TYR A 166 10.06 13.59 2.34
C TYR A 166 8.77 12.79 2.07
N ARG A 167 8.64 12.16 0.89
CA ARG A 167 7.42 11.46 0.45
C ARG A 167 6.93 10.46 1.48
N ARG A 168 7.82 9.65 2.04
CA ARG A 168 7.45 8.62 3.01
C ARG A 168 6.81 9.23 4.26
N ILE A 169 7.39 10.33 4.77
CA ILE A 169 6.86 11.04 5.93
C ILE A 169 5.51 11.67 5.58
N TYR A 170 5.42 12.33 4.43
CA TYR A 170 4.18 12.95 3.96
C TYR A 170 3.05 11.94 3.78
N GLU A 171 3.32 10.80 3.13
CA GLU A 171 2.33 9.74 2.93
C GLU A 171 1.89 9.14 4.27
N ALA A 172 2.82 8.89 5.20
CA ALA A 172 2.48 8.47 6.55
C ALA A 172 1.58 9.49 7.25
N TRP A 173 1.93 10.77 7.19
CA TRP A 173 1.18 11.84 7.84
C TRP A 173 -0.29 11.93 7.39
N ARG A 174 -0.55 11.63 6.12
CA ARG A 174 -1.91 11.66 5.55
C ARG A 174 -2.83 10.58 6.10
N TRP A 175 -2.29 9.42 6.44
CA TRP A 175 -3.08 8.26 6.90
C TRP A 175 -2.97 8.05 8.41
N ASN A 176 -1.81 8.38 8.98
CA ASN A 176 -1.52 8.28 10.39
C ASN A 176 -0.54 9.41 10.79
N PRO A 177 -1.05 10.55 11.30
CA PRO A 177 -0.22 11.68 11.72
C PRO A 177 0.84 11.31 12.76
N GLU A 178 0.56 10.32 13.62
CA GLU A 178 1.52 9.85 14.61
C GLU A 178 2.73 9.17 13.95
N LEU A 179 2.47 8.27 12.99
CA LEU A 179 3.55 7.65 12.21
C LEU A 179 4.37 8.71 11.47
N GLY A 180 3.72 9.75 10.94
CA GLY A 180 4.39 10.90 10.34
C GLY A 180 5.37 11.59 11.29
N LYS A 181 4.97 11.82 12.55
CA LYS A 181 5.85 12.41 13.59
C LYS A 181 7.05 11.51 13.90
N VAL A 182 6.81 10.21 14.07
CA VAL A 182 7.87 9.23 14.36
C VAL A 182 8.90 9.17 13.23
N LEU A 183 8.45 9.15 11.96
CA LEU A 183 9.35 9.15 10.81
C LEU A 183 10.13 10.47 10.65
N LYS A 184 9.52 11.61 11.00
CA LYS A 184 10.21 12.91 11.05
C LYS A 184 11.34 12.90 12.07
N GLN A 185 11.08 12.37 13.27
CA GLN A 185 12.11 12.25 14.31
C GLN A 185 13.23 11.27 13.91
N ASP A 186 12.90 10.11 13.33
CA ASP A 186 13.90 9.14 12.86
C ASP A 186 14.79 9.76 11.76
N MET A 187 14.23 10.56 10.85
CA MET A 187 15.03 11.26 9.84
C MET A 187 16.03 12.24 10.47
N ALA A 188 15.62 13.02 11.47
CA ALA A 188 16.51 13.93 12.17
C ALA A 188 17.64 13.18 12.90
N LEU A 189 17.31 12.06 13.57
CA LEU A 189 18.30 11.24 14.26
C LEU A 189 19.24 10.52 13.27
N LYS A 190 18.78 10.10 12.08
CA LYS A 190 19.66 9.58 11.01
C LYS A 190 20.70 10.60 10.60
N HIS A 191 20.30 11.85 10.37
CA HIS A 191 21.23 12.93 10.05
C HIS A 191 22.25 13.15 11.17
N ARG A 192 21.80 13.24 12.43
CA ARG A 192 22.69 13.40 13.59
C ARG A 192 23.66 12.22 13.75
N ARG A 193 23.20 10.99 13.54
CA ARG A 193 24.03 9.78 13.52
C ARG A 193 25.12 9.91 12.47
N ASP A 194 24.77 10.28 11.24
CA ASP A 194 25.72 10.37 10.12
C ASP A 194 26.77 11.46 10.37
N GLU A 195 26.38 12.59 10.95
CA GLU A 195 27.30 13.64 11.39
C GLU A 195 28.26 13.16 12.48
N LEU A 196 27.76 12.48 13.51
CA LEU A 196 28.56 11.94 14.61
C LEU A 196 29.56 10.89 14.11
N VAL A 197 29.12 9.99 13.24
CA VAL A 197 29.99 9.00 12.57
C VAL A 197 31.07 9.72 11.74
N GLY A 198 30.69 10.77 11.01
CA GLY A 198 31.63 11.58 10.24
C GLY A 198 32.69 12.26 11.12
N LYS A 199 32.30 12.81 12.27
CA LYS A 199 33.22 13.41 13.26
C LYS A 199 34.13 12.37 13.88
N LEU A 200 33.58 11.23 14.31
CA LEU A 200 34.31 10.16 14.97
C LEU A 200 35.40 9.56 14.07
N LYS A 201 35.13 9.44 12.76
CA LYS A 201 36.13 8.99 11.77
C LYS A 201 37.31 9.94 11.60
N LYS A 202 37.10 11.25 11.84
CA LYS A 202 38.12 12.30 11.64
C LYS A 202 38.85 12.68 12.93
N GLU A 203 38.23 12.46 14.08
CA GLU A 203 38.80 12.79 15.38
C GLU A 203 40.03 11.94 15.66
N LYS A 204 41.04 12.55 16.27
CA LYS A 204 42.30 11.88 16.65
C LYS A 204 42.46 11.76 18.15
N ASP A 205 41.83 12.66 18.92
CA ASP A 205 41.86 12.65 20.38
C ASP A 205 40.94 11.56 20.95
N ASP A 206 41.53 10.66 21.74
CA ASP A 206 40.82 9.52 22.33
C ASP A 206 39.75 9.92 23.35
N LYS A 207 39.92 11.03 24.07
CA LYS A 207 38.89 11.51 25.01
C LYS A 207 37.66 11.98 24.25
N LYS A 208 37.86 12.81 23.22
CA LYS A 208 36.78 13.31 22.35
C LYS A 208 36.12 12.18 21.55
N LYS A 209 36.88 11.17 21.13
CA LYS A 209 36.31 9.97 20.50
C LYS A 209 35.33 9.25 21.42
N LYS A 210 35.66 9.10 22.72
CA LYS A 210 34.77 8.47 23.70
C LYS A 210 33.49 9.28 23.90
N GLU A 211 33.59 10.60 24.01
CA GLU A 211 32.43 11.50 24.09
C GLU A 211 31.54 11.40 22.85
N LEU A 212 32.13 11.46 21.65
CA LEU A 212 31.40 11.29 20.38
C LEU A 212 30.76 9.90 20.26
N ALA A 213 31.44 8.85 20.74
CA ALA A 213 30.89 7.50 20.76
C ALA A 213 29.69 7.38 21.72
N HIS A 214 29.75 8.04 22.88
CA HIS A 214 28.63 8.08 23.81
C HIS A 214 27.41 8.79 23.20
N HIS A 215 27.61 9.97 22.59
CA HIS A 215 26.52 10.65 21.89
C HIS A 215 25.97 9.86 20.70
N LEU A 216 26.83 9.11 19.99
CA LEU A 216 26.37 8.20 18.94
C LEU A 216 25.51 7.08 19.51
N TRP A 217 25.89 6.53 20.66
CA TRP A 217 25.10 5.51 21.36
C TRP A 217 23.72 6.04 21.76
N GLU A 218 23.64 7.24 22.35
CA GLU A 218 22.36 7.89 22.69
C GLU A 218 21.46 8.03 21.46
N VAL A 219 22.01 8.55 20.34
CA VAL A 219 21.25 8.71 19.09
C VAL A 219 20.79 7.36 18.54
N VAL A 220 21.60 6.30 18.65
CA VAL A 220 21.19 4.96 18.20
C VAL A 220 20.12 4.37 19.10
N ALA A 221 20.19 4.58 20.42
CA ALA A 221 19.19 4.16 21.38
C ALA A 221 17.83 4.86 21.10
N ASP A 222 17.82 6.18 20.95
CA ASP A 222 16.62 6.94 20.60
C ASP A 222 15.98 6.42 19.30
N ARG A 223 16.79 6.11 18.29
CA ARG A 223 16.30 5.55 17.02
C ARG A 223 15.71 4.16 17.19
N PHE A 224 16.27 3.35 18.07
CA PHE A 224 15.72 2.03 18.38
C PHE A 224 14.32 2.15 18.98
N ASP A 225 14.12 3.09 19.90
CA ASP A 225 12.80 3.36 20.49
C ASP A 225 11.78 3.81 19.43
N LEU A 226 12.19 4.65 18.47
CA LEU A 226 11.33 5.03 17.35
C LEU A 226 10.99 3.84 16.44
N ILE A 227 11.93 2.90 16.21
CA ILE A 227 11.66 1.68 15.44
C ILE A 227 10.64 0.81 16.16
N VAL A 228 10.77 0.63 17.48
CA VAL A 228 9.78 -0.08 18.28
C VAL A 228 8.43 0.62 18.20
N ARG A 229 8.38 1.96 18.30
CA ARG A 229 7.14 2.72 18.18
C ARG A 229 6.48 2.55 16.81
N ARG A 230 7.26 2.53 15.72
CA ARG A 230 6.75 2.24 14.37
C ARG A 230 6.10 0.86 14.29
N LYS A 231 6.74 -0.15 14.89
CA LYS A 231 6.19 -1.52 14.94
C LYS A 231 4.89 -1.57 15.75
N GLN A 232 4.82 -0.87 16.89
CA GLN A 232 3.58 -0.75 17.68
C GLN A 232 2.44 -0.12 16.87
N ILE A 233 2.70 1.01 16.20
CA ILE A 233 1.70 1.67 15.36
C ILE A 233 1.19 0.75 14.24
N ALA A 234 2.10 -0.01 13.61
CA ALA A 234 1.72 -0.97 12.58
C ALA A 234 0.86 -2.10 13.15
N TYR A 235 1.21 -2.61 14.34
CA TYR A 235 0.43 -3.60 15.06
C TYR A 235 -0.98 -3.10 15.41
N ASP A 236 -1.10 -1.89 15.95
CA ASP A 236 -2.40 -1.29 16.30
C ASP A 236 -3.30 -1.12 15.07
N HIS A 237 -2.71 -0.76 13.93
CA HIS A 237 -3.43 -0.68 12.67
C HIS A 237 -3.92 -2.06 12.18
N LEU A 238 -3.11 -3.11 12.34
CA LEU A 238 -3.52 -4.47 12.02
C LEU A 238 -4.68 -4.94 12.90
N LEU A 239 -4.65 -4.64 14.21
CA LEU A 239 -5.76 -4.94 15.13
C LEU A 239 -7.05 -4.28 14.69
N LYS A 240 -7.03 -2.97 14.40
CA LYS A 240 -8.22 -2.25 13.92
C LYS A 240 -8.78 -2.85 12.63
N ARG A 241 -7.90 -3.22 11.69
CA ARG A 241 -8.32 -3.84 10.44
C ARG A 241 -8.93 -5.22 10.68
N LEU A 242 -8.42 -5.98 11.65
CA LEU A 242 -8.99 -7.28 12.03
C LEU A 242 -10.40 -7.10 12.61
N GLU A 243 -10.60 -6.11 13.48
CA GLU A 243 -11.93 -5.78 14.04
C GLU A 243 -12.93 -5.39 12.95
N GLU A 244 -12.54 -4.52 12.02
CA GLU A 244 -13.38 -4.13 10.88
C GLU A 244 -13.75 -5.32 9.99
N LEU A 245 -12.79 -6.19 9.70
CA LEU A 245 -13.03 -7.40 8.91
C LEU A 245 -13.97 -8.36 9.64
N GLN A 246 -13.78 -8.54 10.95
CA GLN A 246 -14.66 -9.38 11.76
C GLN A 246 -16.10 -8.83 11.78
N LYS A 247 -16.27 -7.51 11.88
CA LYS A 247 -17.57 -6.86 11.76
C LYS A 247 -18.23 -7.15 10.41
N ARG A 248 -17.50 -6.95 9.30
CA ARG A 248 -18.00 -7.23 7.94
C ARG A 248 -18.37 -8.71 7.76
N ILE A 249 -17.56 -9.62 8.30
CA ILE A 249 -17.87 -11.06 8.27
C ILE A 249 -19.17 -11.34 9.03
N ASN A 250 -19.39 -10.72 10.18
CA ASN A 250 -20.61 -10.91 10.96
C ASN A 250 -21.83 -10.31 10.26
N GLU A 251 -21.70 -9.13 9.64
CA GLU A 251 -22.75 -8.52 8.79
C GLU A 251 -23.15 -9.47 7.65
N GLN A 252 -22.17 -10.01 6.92
CA GLN A 252 -22.40 -10.97 5.84
C GLN A 252 -23.03 -12.27 6.34
N LYS A 253 -22.58 -12.80 7.49
CA LYS A 253 -23.20 -13.99 8.12
C LYS A 253 -24.67 -13.74 8.47
N ASN A 254 -24.99 -12.57 9.02
CA ASN A 254 -26.37 -12.22 9.38
C ASN A 254 -27.23 -12.01 8.14
N GLU A 255 -26.68 -11.38 7.11
CA GLU A 255 -27.32 -11.25 5.80
C GLU A 255 -27.65 -12.64 5.22
N ILE A 256 -26.68 -13.55 5.15
CA ILE A 256 -26.90 -14.93 4.70
C ILE A 256 -27.97 -15.65 5.53
N LYS A 257 -27.96 -15.49 6.86
CA LYS A 257 -29.00 -16.06 7.73
C LYS A 257 -30.38 -15.53 7.40
N LYS A 258 -30.51 -14.21 7.17
CA LYS A 258 -31.76 -13.58 6.75
C LYS A 258 -32.25 -14.15 5.41
N TRP A 259 -31.36 -14.29 4.43
CA TRP A 259 -31.68 -14.89 3.12
C TRP A 259 -32.03 -16.38 3.18
N ARG A 260 -31.62 -17.09 4.25
CA ARG A 260 -32.00 -18.49 4.50
C ARG A 260 -33.33 -18.63 5.25
N ASP A 261 -33.90 -17.56 5.80
CA ASP A 261 -35.20 -17.61 6.46
C ASP A 261 -36.31 -17.89 5.43
N ASN A 262 -37.14 -18.90 5.69
CA ASN A 262 -38.14 -19.35 4.72
C ASN A 262 -39.20 -18.29 4.42
N LYS A 263 -39.63 -17.51 5.43
CA LYS A 263 -40.62 -16.45 5.21
C LYS A 263 -40.02 -15.32 4.38
N PHE A 264 -38.81 -14.88 4.73
CA PHE A 264 -38.11 -13.88 3.95
C PHE A 264 -37.86 -14.32 2.50
N LYS A 265 -37.50 -15.60 2.30
CA LYS A 265 -37.34 -16.19 0.96
C LYS A 265 -38.65 -16.21 0.18
N GLU A 266 -39.75 -16.64 0.79
CA GLU A 266 -41.07 -16.66 0.13
C GLU A 266 -41.52 -15.27 -0.28
N ASP A 267 -41.37 -14.28 0.61
CA ASP A 267 -41.74 -12.89 0.33
C ASP A 267 -40.87 -12.29 -0.79
N ALA A 268 -39.55 -12.50 -0.74
CA ALA A 268 -38.64 -12.08 -1.79
C ALA A 268 -38.93 -12.79 -3.13
N MET A 269 -39.32 -14.06 -3.12
CA MET A 269 -39.73 -14.80 -4.32
C MET A 269 -41.04 -14.27 -4.90
N LYS A 270 -42.05 -13.97 -4.06
CA LYS A 270 -43.32 -13.37 -4.49
C LYS A 270 -43.11 -12.00 -5.12
N GLU A 271 -42.30 -11.15 -4.47
CA GLU A 271 -41.92 -9.83 -5.00
C GLU A 271 -41.20 -9.97 -6.35
N ARG A 272 -40.27 -10.93 -6.45
CA ARG A 272 -39.57 -11.21 -7.72
C ARG A 272 -40.50 -11.72 -8.82
N ILE A 273 -41.45 -12.60 -8.51
CA ILE A 273 -42.45 -13.08 -9.48
C ILE A 273 -43.32 -11.92 -9.96
N LYS A 274 -43.74 -11.04 -9.05
CA LYS A 274 -44.50 -9.83 -9.39
C LYS A 274 -43.70 -8.90 -10.32
N ASP A 275 -42.44 -8.61 -9.99
CA ASP A 275 -41.54 -7.81 -10.84
C ASP A 275 -41.39 -8.40 -12.26
N LEU A 276 -41.27 -9.73 -12.35
CA LEU A 276 -41.15 -10.45 -13.62
C LEU A 276 -42.44 -10.38 -14.46
N LEU A 277 -43.61 -10.49 -13.81
CA LEU A 277 -44.92 -10.40 -14.47
C LEU A 277 -45.25 -8.97 -14.90
N GLU A 278 -44.85 -7.96 -14.12
CA GLU A 278 -45.06 -6.55 -14.43
C GLU A 278 -44.03 -6.02 -15.45
N GLY A 279 -43.06 -6.84 -15.87
CA GLY A 279 -42.03 -6.47 -16.84
C GLY A 279 -41.08 -5.40 -16.33
N ILE A 280 -40.94 -5.24 -15.00
CA ILE A 280 -40.12 -4.21 -14.37
C ILE A 280 -38.73 -4.81 -14.09
N PRO A 281 -37.67 -4.44 -14.86
CA PRO A 281 -36.36 -5.05 -14.71
C PRO A 281 -35.62 -4.41 -13.53
N LYS A 282 -35.71 -5.02 -12.34
CA LYS A 282 -35.02 -4.49 -11.13
C LYS A 282 -34.04 -5.43 -10.44
N PHE A 283 -34.10 -6.75 -10.62
CA PHE A 283 -33.22 -7.67 -9.90
C PHE A 283 -31.98 -8.06 -10.71
N LYS A 284 -30.79 -7.85 -10.13
CA LYS A 284 -29.50 -8.33 -10.64
C LYS A 284 -28.80 -9.19 -9.58
N TRP A 285 -28.29 -10.34 -9.99
CA TRP A 285 -27.60 -11.34 -9.15
C TRP A 285 -26.09 -11.03 -8.91
N ASN A 286 -25.63 -9.80 -9.20
CA ASN A 286 -24.21 -9.44 -9.14
C ASN A 286 -23.85 -8.67 -7.88
#